data_AF-A0A367IKL5-F1
#
_entry.id   AF-A0A367IKL5-F1
#
_cell.length_a   1.000
_cell.length_b   1.000
_cell.length_c   1.000
_cell.angle_alpha   90.00
_cell.angle_beta   90.00
_cell.angle_gamma   90.00
#
_symmetry.space_group_name_H-M   'P 1'
#
loop_
_entity.id
_entity.type
_entity.pdbx_description
1 polymer ?
#
loop_
_entity_poly.entity_id
_entity_poly.type
_entity_poly.pdbx_seq_one_letter_code
_entity_poly.pdbx_strand_id
1 'polypeptide(L)'
;MSETRFSVNSNLMNYSIPSEPNKDNRRSIKQGDTDTNTRQLEVQIEQLTLQNVKLQRTNRLLKVDTDNLIEQRTSPLEKMIEELTIANIKLQRTTRLLQQELDEKSSQANQQKENQILQMKSVGPEYEFLVQNINSLQRQIAGHPICRETCCFTMKPIDHSNMIMTLPEEEEDELEAQHICRPIIHSDISQGSYAAELEHKIVRLEQIIEELESEKDHILRQHNYRDNDVETLKKELKVKDEIVSQLEQDFMTLEDQLIHLQK
;
A
#
# COMPACT_ATOMS: atom_id res chain seq x y z
N MET A 1 -20.21 8.14 -19.75
CA MET A 1 -20.74 7.62 -21.03
C MET A 1 -20.68 8.74 -22.04
N SER A 2 -19.73 8.66 -22.96
CA SER A 2 -19.53 9.67 -24.01
C SER A 2 -18.99 8.94 -25.24
N GLU A 3 -19.91 8.59 -26.13
CA GLU A 3 -19.63 8.02 -27.45
C GLU A 3 -19.15 9.13 -28.40
N THR A 4 -17.91 9.02 -28.86
CA THR A 4 -17.41 9.84 -29.97
C THR A 4 -17.47 9.02 -31.25
N ARG A 5 -18.39 9.43 -32.12
CA ARG A 5 -18.69 8.82 -33.43
C ARG A 5 -17.49 8.92 -34.37
N PHE A 6 -17.13 7.79 -34.97
CA PHE A 6 -16.16 7.71 -36.07
C PHE A 6 -16.68 8.48 -37.29
N SER A 7 -15.91 9.48 -37.73
CA SER A 7 -16.11 10.19 -39.00
C SER A 7 -15.52 9.38 -40.15
N VAL A 8 -16.37 8.65 -40.88
CA VAL A 8 -15.98 7.96 -42.12
C VAL A 8 -15.95 8.99 -43.25
N ASN A 9 -14.76 9.41 -43.65
CA ASN A 9 -14.56 10.30 -44.78
C ASN A 9 -14.74 9.50 -46.08
N SER A 10 -15.93 9.57 -46.65
CA SER A 10 -16.29 8.98 -47.95
C SER A 10 -15.83 9.89 -49.09
N ASN A 11 -14.55 9.82 -49.47
CA ASN A 11 -14.11 10.36 -50.76
C ASN A 11 -14.45 9.35 -51.86
N LEU A 12 -15.64 9.50 -52.43
CA LEU A 12 -16.09 8.85 -53.64
C LEU A 12 -15.11 9.15 -54.78
N MET A 13 -14.69 8.09 -55.46
CA MET A 13 -13.93 8.11 -56.70
C MET A 13 -14.65 8.97 -57.77
N ASN A 14 -14.02 10.07 -58.16
CA ASN A 14 -14.35 10.80 -59.39
C ASN A 14 -13.83 9.99 -60.59
N TYR A 15 -14.68 9.18 -61.20
CA TYR A 15 -14.42 8.65 -62.53
C TYR A 15 -14.85 9.69 -63.57
N SER A 16 -13.90 10.40 -64.16
CA SER A 16 -14.11 11.25 -65.33
C SER A 16 -14.41 10.39 -66.55
N ILE A 17 -15.58 10.60 -67.16
CA ILE A 17 -15.98 9.98 -68.44
C ILE A 17 -15.25 10.70 -69.58
N PRO A 18 -14.56 10.01 -70.50
CA PRO A 18 -14.02 10.63 -71.71
C PRO A 18 -15.17 10.96 -72.69
N SER A 19 -15.23 12.22 -73.13
CA SER A 19 -16.08 12.67 -74.24
C SER A 19 -15.53 12.13 -75.56
N GLU A 20 -16.36 11.43 -76.35
CA GLU A 20 -15.98 10.96 -77.68
C GLU A 20 -15.84 12.11 -78.70
N PRO A 21 -14.92 12.01 -79.68
CA PRO A 21 -14.88 12.91 -80.82
C PRO A 21 -15.80 12.43 -81.95
N ASN A 22 -16.28 13.41 -82.71
CA ASN A 22 -17.18 13.31 -83.86
C ASN A 22 -16.88 12.16 -84.85
N LYS A 23 -17.98 11.55 -85.31
CA LYS A 23 -18.04 10.56 -86.39
C LYS A 23 -17.77 11.20 -87.74
N ASP A 24 -16.71 10.75 -88.43
CA ASP A 24 -16.61 10.86 -89.89
C ASP A 24 -16.85 9.49 -90.55
N ASN A 25 -17.86 9.50 -91.42
CA ASN A 25 -18.31 8.37 -92.23
C ASN A 25 -17.28 7.99 -93.31
N ARG A 26 -16.46 6.96 -93.05
CA ARG A 26 -15.91 6.08 -94.09
C ARG A 26 -15.90 4.64 -93.57
N ARG A 27 -16.65 3.75 -94.23
CA ARG A 27 -16.57 2.30 -93.99
C ARG A 27 -15.18 1.79 -94.42
N SER A 28 -14.23 1.83 -93.50
CA SER A 28 -13.02 1.01 -93.56
C SER A 28 -13.39 -0.40 -93.08
N ILE A 29 -13.11 -1.40 -93.90
CA ILE A 29 -13.19 -2.82 -93.51
C ILE A 29 -12.15 -3.04 -92.40
N LYS A 30 -12.58 -2.97 -91.14
CA LYS A 30 -11.76 -3.01 -89.90
C LYS A 30 -11.94 -4.30 -89.10
N GLN A 31 -12.48 -5.35 -89.70
CA GLN A 31 -12.81 -6.59 -88.98
C GLN A 31 -11.58 -7.26 -88.33
N GLY A 32 -10.39 -7.11 -88.93
CA GLY A 32 -9.13 -7.58 -88.34
C GLY A 32 -8.58 -6.69 -87.21
N ASP A 33 -8.84 -5.38 -87.23
CA ASP A 33 -8.39 -4.43 -86.20
C ASP A 33 -9.30 -4.45 -84.96
N THR A 34 -10.57 -4.80 -85.12
CA THR A 34 -11.49 -4.97 -83.99
C THR A 34 -11.18 -6.25 -83.22
N ASP A 35 -10.85 -7.34 -83.91
CA ASP A 35 -10.54 -8.63 -83.28
C ASP A 35 -9.18 -8.63 -82.55
N THR A 36 -8.22 -7.86 -83.05
CA THR A 36 -6.93 -7.66 -82.34
C THR A 36 -7.11 -6.75 -81.13
N ASN A 37 -7.92 -5.70 -81.22
CA ASN A 37 -8.25 -4.84 -80.08
C ASN A 37 -9.07 -5.56 -79.01
N THR A 38 -10.05 -6.40 -79.37
CA THR A 38 -10.80 -7.20 -78.40
C THR A 38 -9.90 -8.19 -77.68
N ARG A 39 -9.00 -8.88 -78.40
CA ARG A 39 -7.97 -9.72 -77.76
C ARG A 39 -7.04 -8.95 -76.83
N GLN A 40 -6.61 -7.73 -77.20
CA GLN A 40 -5.79 -6.91 -76.31
C GLN A 40 -6.54 -6.46 -75.05
N LEU A 41 -7.83 -6.13 -75.18
CA LEU A 41 -8.70 -5.81 -74.05
C LEU A 41 -8.93 -7.02 -73.15
N GLU A 42 -9.15 -8.21 -73.72
CA GLU A 42 -9.27 -9.47 -72.97
C GLU A 42 -8.00 -9.75 -72.16
N VAL A 43 -6.82 -9.60 -72.75
CA VAL A 43 -5.53 -9.76 -72.04
C VAL A 43 -5.37 -8.72 -70.92
N GLN A 44 -5.76 -7.46 -71.15
CA GLN A 44 -5.75 -6.45 -70.09
C GLN A 44 -6.72 -6.77 -68.96
N ILE A 45 -7.92 -7.28 -69.28
CA ILE A 45 -8.91 -7.70 -68.29
C ILE A 45 -8.38 -8.87 -67.47
N GLU A 46 -7.74 -9.86 -68.11
CA GLU A 46 -7.10 -10.99 -67.43
C GLU A 46 -5.96 -10.51 -66.51
N GLN A 47 -5.13 -9.57 -66.97
CA GLN A 47 -4.03 -9.04 -66.18
C GLN A 47 -4.53 -8.24 -64.97
N LEU A 48 -5.56 -7.41 -65.15
CA LEU A 48 -6.20 -6.64 -64.08
C LEU A 48 -6.91 -7.54 -63.08
N THR A 49 -7.61 -8.59 -63.53
CA THR A 49 -8.25 -9.56 -62.62
C THR A 49 -7.22 -10.32 -61.80
N LEU A 50 -6.10 -10.75 -62.40
CA LEU A 50 -4.98 -11.37 -61.67
C LEU A 50 -4.36 -10.42 -60.62
N GLN A 51 -4.15 -9.15 -60.97
CA GLN A 51 -3.68 -8.14 -60.01
C GLN A 51 -4.70 -7.90 -58.89
N ASN A 52 -5.99 -7.86 -59.19
CA ASN A 52 -7.03 -7.65 -58.20
C ASN A 52 -7.08 -8.82 -57.21
N VAL A 53 -6.98 -10.06 -57.68
CA VAL A 53 -6.91 -11.26 -56.83
C VAL A 53 -5.66 -11.21 -55.94
N LYS A 54 -4.50 -10.81 -56.47
CA LYS A 54 -3.27 -10.64 -55.68
C LYS A 54 -3.45 -9.58 -54.59
N LEU A 55 -4.01 -8.41 -54.93
CA LEU A 55 -4.28 -7.34 -53.98
C LEU A 55 -5.30 -7.74 -52.91
N GLN A 56 -6.35 -8.47 -53.28
CA GLN A 56 -7.30 -9.00 -52.30
C GLN A 56 -6.63 -9.96 -51.31
N ARG A 57 -5.72 -10.81 -51.81
CA ARG A 57 -4.97 -11.73 -50.96
C ARG A 57 -4.04 -10.99 -50.01
N THR A 58 -3.27 -10.00 -50.49
CA THR A 58 -2.38 -9.20 -49.62
C THR A 58 -3.18 -8.39 -48.62
N ASN A 59 -4.33 -7.82 -49.00
CA ASN A 59 -5.18 -7.06 -48.09
C ASN A 59 -5.77 -7.94 -46.97
N ARG A 60 -6.19 -9.18 -47.30
CA ARG A 60 -6.60 -10.16 -46.27
C ARG A 60 -5.46 -10.50 -45.32
N LEU A 61 -4.24 -10.69 -45.84
CA LEU A 61 -3.06 -11.03 -45.05
C LEU A 61 -2.68 -9.88 -44.10
N LEU A 62 -2.66 -8.65 -44.61
CA LEU A 62 -2.42 -7.45 -43.80
C LEU A 62 -3.48 -7.27 -42.71
N LYS A 63 -4.76 -7.56 -42.98
CA LYS A 63 -5.80 -7.50 -41.95
C LYS A 63 -5.53 -8.50 -40.83
N VAL A 64 -5.21 -9.75 -41.17
CA VAL A 64 -4.86 -10.77 -40.19
C VAL A 64 -3.63 -10.37 -39.38
N ASP A 65 -2.59 -9.82 -40.04
CA ASP A 65 -1.39 -9.35 -39.35
C ASP A 65 -1.69 -8.19 -38.40
N THR A 66 -2.56 -7.25 -38.80
CA THR A 66 -2.98 -6.15 -37.92
C THR A 66 -3.82 -6.65 -36.74
N ASP A 67 -4.72 -7.60 -36.96
CA ASP A 67 -5.56 -8.18 -35.91
C ASP A 67 -4.69 -8.95 -34.90
N ASN A 68 -3.73 -9.75 -35.39
CA ASN A 68 -2.76 -10.46 -34.55
C ASN A 68 -1.89 -9.48 -33.73
N LEU A 69 -1.45 -8.37 -34.33
CA LEU A 69 -0.65 -7.37 -33.64
C LEU A 69 -1.47 -6.67 -32.54
N ILE A 70 -2.74 -6.39 -32.80
CA ILE A 70 -3.65 -5.84 -31.80
C ILE A 70 -3.81 -6.83 -30.66
N GLU A 71 -4.08 -8.11 -30.95
CA GLU A 71 -4.27 -9.15 -29.93
C GLU A 71 -3.00 -9.39 -29.07
N GLN A 72 -1.82 -9.36 -29.69
CA GLN A 72 -0.55 -9.42 -28.97
C GLN A 72 -0.35 -8.24 -28.01
N ARG A 73 -0.89 -7.07 -28.34
CA ARG A 73 -0.78 -5.86 -27.50
C ARG A 73 -1.90 -5.78 -26.46
N THR A 74 -3.11 -6.22 -26.78
CA THR A 74 -4.27 -6.12 -25.89
C THR A 74 -4.30 -7.24 -24.86
N SER A 75 -3.96 -8.48 -25.21
CA SER A 75 -4.03 -9.60 -24.26
C SER A 75 -3.17 -9.46 -22.99
N PRO A 76 -1.93 -8.92 -23.01
CA PRO A 76 -1.19 -8.69 -21.76
C PRO A 76 -1.79 -7.57 -20.93
N LEU A 77 -2.35 -6.54 -21.57
CA LEU A 77 -3.01 -5.42 -20.87
C LEU A 77 -4.30 -5.88 -20.19
N GLU A 78 -5.09 -6.73 -20.85
CA GLU A 78 -6.30 -7.33 -20.28
C GLU A 78 -5.98 -8.17 -19.05
N LYS A 79 -4.94 -9.03 -19.13
CA LYS A 79 -4.45 -9.80 -17.98
C LYS A 79 -3.98 -8.90 -16.85
N MET A 80 -3.21 -7.86 -17.16
CA MET A 80 -2.73 -6.91 -16.15
C MET A 80 -3.89 -6.18 -15.46
N ILE A 81 -4.91 -5.78 -16.22
CA ILE A 81 -6.12 -5.16 -15.66
C ILE A 81 -6.83 -6.14 -14.74
N GLU A 82 -7.00 -7.39 -15.14
CA GLU A 82 -7.62 -8.42 -14.31
C GLU A 82 -6.83 -8.63 -13.00
N GLU A 83 -5.51 -8.78 -13.07
CA GLU A 83 -4.64 -8.92 -11.89
C GLU A 83 -4.76 -7.71 -10.96
N LEU A 84 -4.71 -6.49 -11.51
CA LEU A 84 -4.84 -5.25 -10.74
C LEU A 84 -6.23 -5.14 -10.10
N THR A 85 -7.29 -5.56 -10.78
CA THR A 85 -8.64 -5.54 -10.19
C THR A 85 -8.76 -6.50 -9.01
N ILE A 86 -8.21 -7.72 -9.13
CA ILE A 86 -8.18 -8.69 -8.04
C ILE A 86 -7.35 -8.16 -6.86
N ALA A 87 -6.18 -7.59 -7.13
CA ALA A 87 -5.33 -6.99 -6.11
C ALA A 87 -6.04 -5.82 -5.39
N ASN A 88 -6.73 -4.96 -6.14
CA ASN A 88 -7.49 -3.85 -5.57
C ASN A 88 -8.63 -4.34 -4.67
N ILE A 89 -9.40 -5.34 -5.09
CA ILE A 89 -10.46 -5.94 -4.27
C ILE A 89 -9.89 -6.54 -2.99
N LYS A 90 -8.75 -7.24 -3.07
CA LYS A 90 -8.07 -7.79 -1.89
C LYS A 90 -7.66 -6.67 -0.93
N LEU A 91 -7.03 -5.62 -1.44
CA LEU A 91 -6.61 -4.46 -0.64
C LEU A 91 -7.80 -3.77 0.02
N GLN A 92 -8.89 -3.52 -0.72
CA GLN A 92 -10.10 -2.92 -0.15
C GLN A 92 -10.68 -3.77 0.99
N ARG A 93 -10.67 -5.11 0.86
CA ARG A 93 -11.12 -6.02 1.92
C ARG A 93 -10.20 -5.94 3.14
N THR A 94 -8.88 -5.98 2.94
CA THR A 94 -7.92 -5.90 4.05
C THR A 94 -8.00 -4.56 4.76
N THR A 95 -8.18 -3.45 4.03
CA THR A 95 -8.35 -2.12 4.63
C THR A 95 -9.61 -2.04 5.49
N ARG A 96 -10.73 -2.65 5.06
CA ARG A 96 -11.94 -2.71 5.88
C ARG A 96 -11.75 -3.50 7.16
N LEU A 97 -11.06 -4.64 7.11
CA LEU A 97 -10.74 -5.44 8.29
C LEU A 97 -9.84 -4.68 9.27
N LEU A 98 -8.78 -4.05 8.77
CA LEU A 98 -7.88 -3.24 9.59
C LEU A 98 -8.60 -2.04 10.23
N GLN A 99 -9.53 -1.40 9.51
CA GLN A 99 -10.34 -0.33 10.08
C GLN A 99 -11.22 -0.84 11.22
N GLN A 100 -11.83 -2.00 11.06
CA GLN A 100 -12.62 -2.62 12.13
C GLN A 100 -11.76 -2.96 13.35
N GLU A 101 -10.57 -3.54 13.15
CA GLU A 101 -9.63 -3.83 14.24
C GLU A 101 -9.18 -2.55 14.96
N LEU A 102 -8.94 -1.47 14.21
CA LEU A 102 -8.58 -0.17 14.77
C LEU A 102 -9.71 0.39 15.64
N ASP A 103 -10.96 0.31 15.16
CA ASP A 103 -12.13 0.79 15.89
C ASP A 103 -12.36 -0.04 17.17
N GLU A 104 -12.21 -1.36 17.09
CA GLU A 104 -12.29 -2.27 18.25
C GLU A 104 -11.20 -1.96 19.28
N LYS A 105 -9.95 -1.77 18.84
CA LYS A 105 -8.83 -1.42 19.73
C LYS A 105 -8.97 -0.04 20.35
N SER A 106 -9.46 0.92 19.58
CA SER A 106 -9.80 2.27 20.07
C SER A 106 -10.88 2.19 21.16
N SER A 107 -11.94 1.42 20.92
CA SER A 107 -13.00 1.19 21.92
C SER A 107 -12.47 0.51 23.17
N GLN A 108 -11.63 -0.52 23.04
CA GLN A 108 -10.99 -1.20 24.19
C GLN A 108 -10.12 -0.24 24.99
N ALA A 109 -9.32 0.59 24.34
CA ALA A 109 -8.48 1.59 25.00
C ALA A 109 -9.31 2.64 25.73
N ASN A 110 -10.41 3.11 25.14
CA ASN A 110 -11.32 4.05 25.80
C ASN A 110 -12.01 3.41 27.01
N GLN A 111 -12.49 2.17 26.89
CA GLN A 111 -13.06 1.43 28.02
C GLN A 111 -12.03 1.23 29.15
N GLN A 112 -10.77 0.95 28.82
CA GLN A 112 -9.71 0.84 29.81
C GLN A 112 -9.45 2.18 30.52
N LYS A 113 -9.44 3.30 29.78
CA LYS A 113 -9.33 4.64 30.37
C LYS A 113 -10.52 4.96 31.27
N GLU A 114 -11.74 4.66 30.84
CA GLU A 114 -12.94 4.85 31.66
C GLU A 114 -12.91 3.99 32.93
N ASN A 115 -12.54 2.71 32.81
CA ASN A 115 -12.38 1.83 33.96
C ASN A 115 -11.29 2.31 34.91
N GLN A 116 -10.19 2.85 34.38
CA GLN A 116 -9.13 3.46 35.18
C GLN A 116 -9.67 4.66 35.96
N ILE A 117 -10.39 5.58 35.29
CA ILE A 117 -11.03 6.74 35.93
C ILE A 117 -12.02 6.30 37.02
N LEU A 118 -12.81 5.26 36.79
CA LEU A 118 -13.76 4.72 37.77
C LEU A 118 -13.07 4.05 38.97
N GLN A 119 -11.89 3.47 38.76
CA GLN A 119 -11.10 2.83 39.83
C GLN A 119 -10.19 3.82 40.57
N MET A 120 -10.01 5.04 40.05
CA MET A 120 -9.25 6.09 40.72
C MET A 120 -9.96 6.50 42.02
N LYS A 121 -9.32 6.21 43.16
CA LYS A 121 -9.80 6.61 44.50
C LYS A 121 -9.52 8.08 44.82
N SER A 122 -8.54 8.68 44.16
CA SER A 122 -8.23 10.11 44.21
C SER A 122 -8.27 10.68 42.80
N VAL A 123 -8.95 11.80 42.65
CA VAL A 123 -8.98 12.59 41.42
C VAL A 123 -7.62 13.31 41.32
N GLY A 124 -7.05 13.42 40.11
CA GLY A 124 -5.67 13.90 39.92
C GLY A 124 -5.33 15.22 40.65
N PRO A 125 -4.04 15.50 40.88
CA PRO A 125 -3.58 16.63 41.69
C PRO A 125 -4.11 17.98 41.19
N GLU A 126 -4.44 18.10 39.91
CA GLU A 126 -5.04 19.29 39.30
C GLU A 126 -6.48 19.53 39.76
N TYR A 127 -7.28 18.46 39.91
CA TYR A 127 -8.65 18.56 40.43
C TYR A 127 -8.63 18.86 41.93
N GLU A 128 -7.75 18.22 42.69
CA GLU A 128 -7.56 18.53 44.11
C GLU A 128 -7.13 20.00 44.30
N PHE A 129 -6.22 20.50 43.48
CA PHE A 129 -5.80 21.91 43.48
C PHE A 129 -6.97 22.87 43.18
N LEU A 130 -7.84 22.54 42.22
CA LEU A 130 -9.00 23.38 41.89
C LEU A 130 -10.03 23.43 43.02
N VAL A 131 -10.37 22.27 43.60
CA VAL A 131 -11.28 22.20 44.76
C VAL A 131 -10.72 23.00 45.93
N GLN A 132 -9.40 22.93 46.15
CA GLN A 132 -8.72 23.67 47.22
C GLN A 132 -8.72 25.18 46.99
N ASN A 133 -8.50 25.65 45.75
CA ASN A 133 -8.59 27.06 45.43
C ASN A 133 -10.00 27.61 45.62
N ILE A 134 -11.02 26.87 45.20
CA ILE A 134 -12.43 27.25 45.41
C ILE A 134 -12.71 27.36 46.92
N ASN A 135 -12.27 26.39 47.72
CA ASN A 135 -12.45 26.42 49.17
C ASN A 135 -11.68 27.57 49.84
N SER A 136 -10.48 27.91 49.36
CA SER A 136 -9.70 29.06 49.83
C SER A 136 -10.42 30.38 49.54
N LEU A 137 -10.86 30.55 48.29
CA LEU A 137 -11.61 31.74 47.85
C LEU A 137 -12.93 31.90 48.61
N GLN A 138 -13.67 30.81 48.85
CA GLN A 138 -14.89 30.83 49.65
C GLN A 138 -14.64 31.31 51.10
N ARG A 139 -13.51 30.94 51.71
CA ARG A 139 -13.15 31.41 53.07
C ARG A 139 -12.70 32.86 53.11
N GLN A 140 -11.98 33.31 52.07
CA GLN A 140 -11.65 34.74 51.91
C GLN A 140 -12.94 35.58 51.82
N ILE A 141 -13.93 35.10 51.05
CA ILE A 141 -15.26 35.74 50.97
C ILE A 141 -15.98 35.69 52.32
N ALA A 142 -15.85 34.60 53.09
CA ALA A 142 -16.46 34.43 54.41
C ALA A 142 -15.73 35.16 55.56
N GLY A 143 -14.69 35.96 55.27
CA GLY A 143 -14.01 36.81 56.25
C GLY A 143 -13.10 36.08 57.24
N HIS A 144 -12.69 34.83 56.95
CA HIS A 144 -11.77 34.05 57.80
C HIS A 144 -10.50 33.67 57.01
N PRO A 145 -9.58 34.62 56.77
CA PRO A 145 -8.42 34.38 55.91
C PRO A 145 -7.28 33.58 56.58
N ILE A 146 -7.24 33.50 57.91
CA ILE A 146 -6.13 32.89 58.67
C ILE A 146 -6.63 31.68 59.47
N CYS A 147 -5.88 30.59 59.42
CA CYS A 147 -6.15 29.39 60.23
C CYS A 147 -5.49 29.55 61.60
N ARG A 148 -6.29 29.40 62.67
CA ARG A 148 -5.85 29.71 64.05
C ARG A 148 -5.05 28.57 64.69
N GLU A 149 -5.72 27.45 65.03
CA GLU A 149 -5.10 26.35 65.79
C GLU A 149 -5.05 25.03 65.01
N THR A 150 -5.94 24.90 64.02
CA THR A 150 -6.07 23.72 63.16
C THR A 150 -5.97 24.15 61.69
N CYS A 151 -5.19 23.39 60.92
CA CYS A 151 -5.05 23.64 59.49
C CYS A 151 -6.41 23.47 58.80
N CYS A 152 -6.79 24.50 58.06
CA CYS A 152 -8.07 24.61 57.38
C CYS A 152 -8.36 23.49 56.37
N PHE A 153 -7.33 22.76 55.92
CA PHE A 153 -7.43 21.73 54.88
C PHE A 153 -7.20 20.31 55.40
N THR A 154 -6.27 20.11 56.34
CA THR A 154 -5.96 18.77 56.87
C THR A 154 -6.71 18.44 58.15
N MET A 155 -7.39 19.43 58.77
CA MET A 155 -8.03 19.33 60.10
C MET A 155 -7.06 18.84 61.20
N LYS A 156 -5.74 18.90 60.93
CA LYS A 156 -4.67 18.55 61.87
C LYS A 156 -4.20 19.80 62.62
N PRO A 157 -3.68 19.66 63.85
CA PRO A 157 -3.07 20.77 64.57
C PRO A 157 -1.90 21.36 63.78
N ILE A 158 -1.70 22.67 63.90
CA ILE A 158 -0.64 23.39 63.19
C ILE A 158 0.69 23.09 63.91
N ASP A 159 1.53 22.24 63.30
CA ASP A 159 2.91 21.99 63.75
C ASP A 159 3.92 22.99 63.15
N HIS A 160 5.04 23.18 63.85
CA HIS A 160 6.14 24.10 63.47
C HIS A 160 6.74 23.84 62.07
N SER A 161 6.50 22.69 61.43
CA SER A 161 6.97 22.41 60.07
C SER A 161 6.17 23.14 58.98
N ASN A 162 4.98 23.65 59.30
CA ASN A 162 4.05 24.26 58.33
C ASN A 162 3.89 25.79 58.55
N MET A 163 4.76 26.38 59.37
CA MET A 163 4.82 27.82 59.61
C MET A 163 5.96 28.41 58.78
N ILE A 164 5.67 29.50 58.06
CA ILE A 164 6.70 30.29 57.39
C ILE A 164 6.75 31.65 58.08
N MET A 165 7.94 32.05 58.50
CA MET A 165 8.20 33.41 58.98
C MET A 165 8.16 34.35 57.78
N THR A 166 7.08 35.11 57.63
CA THR A 166 7.04 36.23 56.68
C THR A 166 7.61 37.46 57.38
N LEU A 167 8.61 38.11 56.78
CA LEU A 167 9.04 39.44 57.25
C LEU A 167 7.91 40.44 56.95
N PRO A 168 7.49 41.28 57.92
CA PRO A 168 6.58 42.39 57.65
C PRO A 168 7.29 43.48 56.83
N GLU A 169 6.55 44.18 55.98
CA GLU A 169 7.06 45.34 55.23
C GLU A 169 7.17 46.62 56.08
N GLU A 170 6.68 46.64 57.32
CA GLU A 170 6.74 47.83 58.17
C GLU A 170 7.14 47.49 59.61
N GLU A 171 8.01 48.35 60.16
CA GLU A 171 8.67 48.22 61.45
C GLU A 171 7.67 48.35 62.61
N GLU A 172 7.86 47.49 63.63
CA GLU A 172 7.13 47.43 64.91
C GLU A 172 5.82 46.61 64.91
N ASP A 173 5.96 45.28 64.80
CA ASP A 173 5.21 44.31 65.62
C ASP A 173 5.87 42.92 65.51
N GLU A 174 5.65 42.06 66.51
CA GLU A 174 6.26 40.73 66.65
C GLU A 174 6.14 39.88 65.37
N LEU A 175 7.16 39.07 65.05
CA LEU A 175 7.16 38.12 63.92
C LEU A 175 5.91 37.23 63.97
N GLU A 176 4.85 37.60 63.25
CA GLU A 176 3.65 36.78 63.18
C GLU A 176 3.94 35.52 62.37
N ALA A 177 3.99 34.38 63.07
CA ALA A 177 4.12 33.08 62.45
C ALA A 177 2.85 32.75 61.67
N GLN A 178 2.83 33.08 60.38
CA GLN A 178 1.68 32.80 59.54
C GLN A 178 1.73 31.34 59.05
N HIS A 179 0.70 30.57 59.39
CA HIS A 179 0.53 29.22 58.86
C HIS A 179 0.10 29.31 57.40
N ILE A 180 0.95 28.81 56.50
CA ILE A 180 0.55 28.59 55.12
C ILE A 180 -0.07 27.20 55.04
N CYS A 181 -1.37 27.15 54.80
CA CYS A 181 -2.06 25.91 54.48
C CYS A 181 -1.61 25.38 53.10
N ARG A 182 -0.41 24.80 53.03
CA ARG A 182 0.01 24.01 51.87
C ARG A 182 -0.42 22.57 52.09
N PRO A 183 -1.18 21.97 51.18
CA PRO A 183 -1.39 20.53 51.21
C PRO A 183 -0.03 19.85 51.05
N ILE A 184 0.24 18.85 51.88
CA ILE A 184 1.24 17.85 51.52
C ILE A 184 0.64 17.13 50.33
N ILE A 185 1.17 17.39 49.13
CA ILE A 185 0.87 16.58 47.95
C ILE A 185 1.49 15.21 48.26
N HIS A 186 0.72 14.34 48.88
CA HIS A 186 1.02 12.93 48.86
C HIS A 186 0.81 12.50 47.42
N SER A 187 1.90 12.38 46.66
CA SER A 187 1.86 11.48 45.52
C SER A 187 1.53 10.11 46.11
N ASP A 188 0.28 9.66 45.93
CA ASP A 188 -0.19 8.31 46.27
C ASP A 188 0.44 7.24 45.37
N ILE A 189 1.70 7.44 44.96
CA ILE A 189 2.57 6.31 44.68
C ILE A 189 2.82 5.69 46.06
N SER A 190 1.86 4.89 46.52
CA SER A 190 2.09 3.90 47.58
C SER A 190 3.32 3.12 47.13
N GLN A 191 4.48 3.50 47.65
CA GLN A 191 5.76 2.98 47.16
C GLN A 191 5.79 1.45 47.26
N GLY A 192 5.04 0.86 48.20
CA GLY A 192 4.83 -0.59 48.29
C GLY A 192 3.97 -1.18 47.17
N SER A 193 2.84 -0.56 46.80
CA SER A 193 1.95 -1.09 45.75
C SER A 193 2.54 -0.89 44.35
N TYR A 194 3.16 0.25 44.10
CA TYR A 194 3.79 0.55 42.82
C TYR A 194 5.10 -0.23 42.63
N ALA A 195 5.89 -0.44 43.70
CA ALA A 195 7.04 -1.34 43.63
C ALA A 195 6.60 -2.78 43.33
N ALA A 196 5.55 -3.29 43.98
CA ALA A 196 5.02 -4.62 43.69
C ALA A 196 4.49 -4.75 42.24
N GLU A 197 3.82 -3.73 41.72
CA GLU A 197 3.37 -3.70 40.33
C GLU A 197 4.54 -3.66 39.33
N LEU A 198 5.59 -2.89 39.64
CA LEU A 198 6.82 -2.87 38.86
C LEU A 198 7.56 -4.20 38.93
N GLU A 199 7.64 -4.86 40.09
CA GLU A 199 8.22 -6.20 40.23
C GLU A 199 7.44 -7.23 39.40
N HIS A 200 6.11 -7.23 39.47
CA HIS A 200 5.28 -8.09 38.62
C HIS A 200 5.47 -7.81 37.13
N LYS A 201 5.64 -6.54 36.75
CA LYS A 201 5.90 -6.15 35.37
C LYS A 201 7.30 -6.57 34.91
N ILE A 202 8.30 -6.47 35.78
CA ILE A 202 9.67 -6.95 35.52
C ILE A 202 9.65 -8.45 35.29
N VAL A 203 9.03 -9.23 36.19
CA VAL A 203 8.93 -10.70 36.04
C VAL A 203 8.19 -11.08 34.75
N ARG A 204 7.12 -10.36 34.39
CA ARG A 204 6.41 -10.60 33.12
C ARG A 204 7.28 -10.27 31.90
N LEU A 205 8.05 -9.18 31.96
CA LEU A 205 8.96 -8.80 30.89
C LEU A 205 10.12 -9.80 30.75
N GLU A 206 10.64 -10.31 31.87
CA GLU A 206 11.66 -11.37 31.89
C GLU A 206 11.12 -12.66 31.25
N GLN A 207 9.90 -13.08 31.58
CA GLN A 207 9.25 -14.23 30.94
C GLN A 207 9.09 -14.05 29.42
N ILE A 208 8.65 -12.87 28.99
CA ILE A 208 8.53 -12.55 27.56
C ILE A 208 9.89 -12.57 26.88
N ILE A 209 10.95 -12.09 27.54
CA ILE A 209 12.31 -12.14 27.01
C ILE A 209 12.77 -13.59 26.86
N GLU A 210 12.56 -14.45 27.86
CA GLU A 210 12.90 -15.88 27.77
C GLU A 210 12.13 -16.59 26.64
N GLU A 211 10.84 -16.30 26.49
CA GLU A 211 10.03 -16.82 25.38
C GLU A 211 10.60 -16.37 24.02
N LEU A 212 10.89 -15.08 23.86
CA LEU A 212 11.47 -14.52 22.64
C LEU A 212 12.87 -15.07 22.34
N GLU A 213 13.70 -15.30 23.35
CA GLU A 213 15.00 -15.95 23.20
C GLU A 213 14.86 -17.40 22.73
N SER A 214 13.87 -18.13 23.28
CA SER A 214 13.57 -19.50 22.84
C SER A 214 13.08 -19.57 21.39
N GLU A 215 12.24 -18.62 20.99
CA GLU A 215 11.74 -18.50 19.61
C GLU A 215 12.87 -18.12 18.65
N LYS A 216 13.74 -17.17 19.04
CA LYS A 216 14.93 -16.81 18.28
C LYS A 216 15.82 -18.02 18.04
N ASP A 217 16.09 -18.80 19.08
CA ASP A 217 16.90 -20.02 18.96
C ASP A 217 16.26 -21.06 18.04
N HIS A 218 14.92 -21.21 18.11
CA HIS A 218 14.18 -22.08 17.22
C HIS A 218 14.30 -21.63 15.75
N ILE A 219 14.11 -20.33 15.50
CA ILE A 219 14.23 -19.72 14.16
C ILE A 219 15.66 -19.87 13.62
N LEU A 220 16.69 -19.64 14.45
CA LEU A 220 18.09 -19.82 14.04
C LEU A 220 18.40 -21.26 13.65
N ARG A 221 17.88 -22.25 14.38
CA ARG A 221 18.01 -23.66 13.99
C ARG A 221 17.32 -23.93 12.67
N GLN A 222 16.09 -23.44 12.48
CA GLN A 222 15.36 -23.59 11.22
C GLN A 222 16.11 -22.95 10.05
N HIS A 223 16.68 -21.76 10.24
CA HIS A 223 17.48 -21.06 9.25
C HIS A 223 18.69 -21.90 8.84
N ASN A 224 19.44 -22.46 9.81
CA ASN A 224 20.57 -23.34 9.52
C ASN A 224 20.17 -24.59 8.73
N TYR A 225 19.02 -25.20 9.02
CA TYR A 225 18.52 -26.31 8.21
C TYR A 225 18.22 -25.88 6.77
N ARG A 226 17.60 -24.71 6.58
CA ARG A 226 17.32 -24.16 5.25
C ARG A 226 18.58 -23.79 4.48
N ASP A 227 19.59 -23.23 5.13
CA ASP A 227 20.87 -22.93 4.50
C ASP A 227 21.56 -24.22 4.01
N ASN A 228 21.53 -25.28 4.83
CA ASN A 228 22.04 -26.59 4.44
C ASN A 228 21.28 -27.15 3.22
N ASP A 229 19.94 -27.06 3.20
CA ASP A 229 19.12 -27.47 2.05
C ASP A 229 19.46 -26.65 0.79
N VAL A 230 19.71 -25.35 0.94
CA VAL A 230 20.11 -24.49 -0.18
C VAL A 230 21.49 -24.88 -0.71
N GLU A 231 22.45 -25.19 0.17
CA GLU A 231 23.77 -25.67 -0.25
C GLU A 231 23.70 -27.02 -0.98
N THR A 232 22.89 -27.96 -0.51
CA THR A 232 22.72 -29.25 -1.20
C THR A 232 22.08 -29.06 -2.56
N LEU A 233 21.01 -28.26 -2.67
CA LEU A 233 20.37 -27.95 -3.95
C LEU A 233 21.32 -27.24 -4.92
N LYS A 234 22.20 -26.35 -4.44
CA LYS A 234 23.24 -25.72 -5.28
C LYS A 234 24.24 -26.76 -5.82
N LYS A 235 24.65 -27.72 -4.99
CA LYS A 235 25.54 -28.81 -5.43
C LYS A 235 24.84 -29.70 -6.46
N GLU A 236 23.58 -30.06 -6.23
CA GLU A 236 22.79 -30.84 -7.19
C GLU A 236 22.57 -30.10 -8.51
N LEU A 237 22.29 -28.80 -8.46
CA LEU A 237 22.15 -27.98 -9.66
C LEU A 237 23.45 -27.96 -10.46
N LYS A 238 24.60 -27.76 -9.78
CA LYS A 238 25.91 -27.79 -10.43
C LYS A 238 26.18 -29.13 -11.13
N VAL A 239 25.85 -30.25 -10.47
CA VAL A 239 25.97 -31.59 -11.08
C VAL A 239 25.07 -31.72 -12.29
N LYS A 240 23.83 -31.21 -12.23
CA LYS A 240 22.91 -31.22 -13.38
C LYS A 240 23.45 -30.39 -14.53
N ASP A 241 23.99 -29.20 -14.26
CA ASP A 241 24.59 -28.34 -15.28
C ASP A 241 25.81 -29.01 -15.94
N GLU A 242 26.65 -29.69 -15.16
CA GLU A 242 27.77 -30.49 -15.68
C GLU A 242 27.29 -31.63 -16.60
N ILE A 243 26.22 -32.35 -16.21
CA ILE A 243 25.61 -33.40 -17.03
C ILE A 243 25.03 -32.82 -18.33
N VAL A 244 24.32 -31.69 -18.26
CA VAL A 244 23.76 -31.02 -19.44
C VAL A 244 24.87 -30.59 -20.38
N SER A 245 25.93 -29.98 -19.87
CA SER A 245 27.09 -29.58 -20.69
C SER A 245 27.77 -30.78 -21.35
N GLN A 246 27.88 -31.91 -20.66
CA GLN A 246 28.41 -33.14 -21.26
C GLN A 246 27.49 -33.66 -22.37
N LEU A 247 26.17 -33.67 -22.14
CA LEU A 247 25.20 -34.10 -23.16
C LEU A 247 25.24 -33.18 -24.38
N GLU A 248 25.33 -31.87 -24.21
CA GLU A 248 25.49 -30.91 -25.32
C GLU A 248 26.75 -31.20 -26.13
N GLN A 249 27.88 -31.48 -25.46
CA GLN A 249 29.13 -31.85 -26.13
C GLN A 249 29.01 -33.18 -26.89
N ASP A 250 28.33 -34.17 -26.31
CA ASP A 250 28.07 -35.46 -26.96
C ASP A 250 27.14 -35.28 -28.18
N PHE A 251 26.11 -34.43 -28.08
CA PHE A 251 25.23 -34.08 -29.20
C PHE A 251 25.99 -33.41 -30.34
N MET A 252 26.85 -32.42 -30.05
CA MET A 252 27.68 -31.77 -31.05
C MET A 252 28.60 -32.77 -31.75
N THR A 253 29.21 -33.69 -30.99
CA THR A 253 30.08 -34.73 -31.54
C THR A 253 29.31 -35.71 -32.45
N LEU A 254 28.09 -36.08 -32.07
CA LEU A 254 27.22 -36.93 -32.89
C LEU A 254 26.74 -36.21 -34.15
N GLU A 255 26.44 -34.91 -34.08
CA GLU A 255 26.07 -34.10 -35.23
C GLU A 255 27.22 -34.03 -36.24
N ASP A 256 28.45 -33.80 -35.79
CA ASP A 256 29.65 -33.82 -36.64
C ASP A 256 29.85 -35.19 -37.32
N GLN A 257 29.66 -36.29 -36.59
CA GLN A 257 29.75 -37.64 -37.14
C GLN A 257 28.66 -37.93 -38.19
N LEU A 258 27.43 -37.47 -37.95
CA LEU A 258 26.33 -37.60 -38.92
C LEU A 258 26.59 -36.80 -40.19
N ILE A 259 27.12 -35.58 -40.08
CA ILE A 259 27.51 -34.75 -41.22
C ILE A 259 28.61 -35.45 -42.04
N HIS A 260 29.56 -36.11 -41.37
CA HIS A 260 30.60 -36.89 -42.05
C HIS A 260 30.07 -38.14 -42.76
N LEU A 261 29.04 -38.81 -42.22
CA LEU A 261 28.42 -39.98 -42.84
C LEU A 261 27.45 -39.65 -43.98
N GLN A 262 26.94 -38.41 -44.05
CA GLN A 262 26.06 -37.93 -45.12
C GLN A 262 26.80 -37.39 -46.37
N LYS A 263 28.14 -37.26 -46.31
CA LYS A 263 28.99 -36.89 -47.45
C LYS A 263 29.62 -38.12 -48.08
#